data_AF-W4VAW4-F1
#
_entry.id   AF-W4VAW4-F1
#
_cell.length_a   1.000
_cell.length_b   1.000
_cell.length_c   1.000
_cell.angle_alpha   90.00
_cell.angle_beta   90.00
_cell.angle_gamma   90.00
#
_symmetry.space_group_name_H-M   'P 1'
#
loop_
_entity.id
_entity.type
_entity.pdbx_description
1 polymer ?
#
loop_
_entity_poly.entity_id
_entity_poly.type
_entity_poly.pdbx_seq_one_letter_code
_entity_poly.pdbx_strand_id
1 'polypeptide(L)'
;MINEVIRFNASEAPTKMGTFPQYDHPRTLARYAEIADYLGIKGKTNEEKVENLTKAIDELKEKVGIKKAIKDYDIDEKEFLDRLDEMVEQAFDDQCTGANPRYPLMNEIKQMYLNAYYGGAKE
;
A
#
# COMPACT_ATOMS: atom_id res chain seq x y z
N MET A 1 2.21 2.11 5.88
CA MET A 1 1.06 2.13 4.96
C MET A 1 1.44 2.23 3.48
N ILE A 2 2.09 3.30 3.00
CA ILE A 2 2.27 3.50 1.54
C ILE A 2 2.91 2.31 0.79
N ASN A 3 3.86 1.59 1.39
CA ASN A 3 4.48 0.42 0.75
C ASN A 3 3.47 -0.74 0.58
N GLU A 4 2.59 -0.94 1.56
CA GLU A 4 1.51 -1.95 1.47
C GLU A 4 0.54 -1.58 0.35
N VAL A 5 0.17 -0.29 0.24
CA VAL A 5 -0.72 0.21 -0.82
C VAL A 5 -0.09 0.09 -2.21
N ILE A 6 1.21 0.38 -2.34
CA ILE A 6 1.95 0.20 -3.61
C ILE A 6 1.90 -1.27 -4.03
N ARG A 7 2.22 -2.20 -3.12
CA ARG A 7 2.19 -3.64 -3.41
C ARG A 7 0.78 -4.14 -3.74
N PHE A 8 -0.23 -3.65 -3.01
CA PHE A 8 -1.63 -3.95 -3.25
C PHE A 8 -2.09 -3.51 -4.65
N ASN A 9 -1.73 -2.29 -5.05
CA ASN A 9 -2.12 -1.70 -6.33
C ASN A 9 -1.30 -2.22 -7.51
N ALA A 10 -0.08 -2.68 -7.29
CA ALA A 10 0.81 -3.24 -8.32
C ALA A 10 0.41 -4.64 -8.82
N SER A 11 -0.71 -5.20 -8.34
CA SER A 11 -1.24 -6.45 -8.87
C SER A 11 -1.81 -6.24 -10.29
N GLU A 12 -1.27 -6.98 -11.25
CA GLU A 12 -1.74 -6.97 -12.65
C GLU A 12 -3.05 -7.76 -12.84
N ALA A 13 -3.51 -8.48 -11.81
CA ALA A 13 -4.76 -9.23 -11.81
C ALA A 13 -5.56 -8.93 -10.51
N PRO A 14 -6.08 -7.70 -10.34
CA PRO A 14 -6.80 -7.32 -9.13
C PRO A 14 -8.13 -8.07 -9.02
N THR A 15 -8.54 -8.37 -7.78
CA THR A 15 -9.85 -8.93 -7.44
C THR A 15 -11.01 -8.07 -7.94
N LYS A 16 -10.85 -6.74 -7.85
CA LYS A 16 -11.79 -5.76 -8.39
C LYS A 16 -11.03 -4.56 -8.96
N MET A 17 -11.33 -4.23 -10.21
CA MET A 17 -10.70 -3.12 -10.93
C MET A 17 -11.34 -1.77 -10.56
N GLY A 18 -10.58 -0.69 -10.69
CA GLY A 18 -11.08 0.68 -10.55
C GLY A 18 -12.23 0.97 -11.52
N THR A 19 -13.09 1.93 -11.16
CA THR A 19 -14.39 2.15 -11.82
C THR A 19 -14.37 3.11 -13.01
N PHE A 20 -13.20 3.68 -13.37
CA PHE A 20 -13.13 4.73 -14.40
C PHE A 20 -13.08 4.14 -15.82
N PRO A 21 -13.90 4.64 -16.77
CA PRO A 21 -13.90 4.17 -18.15
C PRO A 21 -12.56 4.32 -18.89
N GLN A 22 -11.75 5.31 -18.51
CA GLN A 22 -10.43 5.55 -19.11
C GLN A 22 -9.35 4.61 -18.55
N TYR A 23 -9.66 3.82 -17.54
CA TYR A 23 -8.78 2.80 -16.99
C TYR A 23 -9.17 1.46 -17.63
N ASP A 24 -8.50 1.12 -18.72
CA ASP A 24 -8.83 0.03 -19.64
C ASP A 24 -8.33 -1.34 -19.16
N HIS A 25 -7.15 -1.40 -18.53
CA HIS A 25 -6.62 -2.59 -17.87
C HIS A 25 -5.70 -2.21 -16.70
N PRO A 26 -5.41 -3.14 -15.77
CA PRO A 26 -4.40 -2.94 -14.74
C PRO A 26 -3.06 -2.57 -15.37
N ARG A 27 -2.52 -1.41 -15.01
CA ARG A 27 -1.20 -0.94 -15.47
C ARG A 27 -0.38 -0.30 -14.37
N THR A 28 -0.78 -0.49 -13.11
CA THR A 28 -0.17 0.19 -11.97
C THR A 28 1.26 -0.26 -11.71
N LEU A 29 1.58 -1.54 -11.96
CA LEU A 29 2.95 -2.06 -11.83
C LEU A 29 3.91 -1.28 -12.73
N ALA A 30 3.54 -1.14 -14.01
CA ALA A 30 4.32 -0.37 -14.99
C ALA A 30 4.44 1.10 -14.56
N ARG A 31 3.35 1.72 -14.09
CA ARG A 31 3.38 3.12 -13.63
C ARG A 31 4.27 3.35 -12.41
N TYR A 32 4.30 2.42 -11.45
CA TYR A 32 5.24 2.51 -10.33
C TYR A 32 6.69 2.26 -10.78
N ALA A 33 6.91 1.38 -11.76
CA ALA A 33 8.23 1.18 -12.35
C ALA A 33 8.72 2.43 -13.12
N GLU A 34 7.84 3.15 -13.81
CA GLU A 34 8.15 4.45 -14.43
C GLU A 34 8.59 5.50 -13.40
N ILE A 35 7.94 5.53 -12.24
CA ILE A 35 8.35 6.40 -11.12
C ILE A 35 9.75 6.02 -10.64
N ALA A 36 10.03 4.72 -10.49
CA ALA A 36 11.36 4.24 -10.11
C ALA A 36 12.43 4.66 -11.13
N ASP A 37 12.14 4.54 -12.44
CA ASP A 37 13.04 4.97 -13.51
C ASP A 37 13.31 6.48 -13.46
N TYR A 38 12.28 7.30 -13.25
CA TYR A 38 12.41 8.75 -13.14
C TYR A 38 13.29 9.17 -11.95
N LEU A 39 13.19 8.44 -10.84
CA LEU A 39 14.02 8.64 -9.65
C LEU A 39 15.43 8.03 -9.77
N GLY A 40 15.74 7.36 -10.88
CA GLY A 40 17.03 6.71 -11.12
C GLY A 40 17.21 5.39 -10.36
N ILE A 41 16.16 4.84 -9.76
CA ILE A 41 16.16 3.57 -9.04
C ILE A 41 16.25 2.43 -10.06
N LYS A 42 17.25 1.57 -9.90
CA LYS A 42 17.56 0.51 -10.88
C LYS A 42 16.78 -0.77 -10.60
N GLY A 43 16.47 -1.51 -11.66
CA GLY A 43 15.86 -2.84 -11.61
C GLY A 43 15.75 -3.42 -13.03
N LYS A 44 15.82 -4.74 -13.18
CA LYS A 44 15.76 -5.41 -14.49
C LYS A 44 14.32 -5.63 -14.96
N THR A 45 13.41 -5.84 -14.01
CA THR A 45 11.97 -6.02 -14.27
C THR A 45 11.16 -4.93 -13.56
N ASN A 46 9.89 -4.78 -13.93
CA ASN A 46 9.02 -3.81 -13.26
C ASN A 46 8.81 -4.17 -11.79
N GLU A 47 8.70 -5.45 -11.46
CA GLU A 47 8.58 -5.95 -10.09
C GLU A 47 9.82 -5.60 -9.27
N GLU A 48 11.02 -5.81 -9.81
CA GLU A 48 12.26 -5.41 -9.15
C GLU A 48 12.33 -3.90 -8.93
N LYS A 49 11.90 -3.10 -9.91
CA LYS A 49 11.86 -1.64 -9.80
C LYS A 49 10.89 -1.18 -8.71
N VAL A 50 9.70 -1.77 -8.64
CA VAL A 50 8.71 -1.44 -7.60
C VAL A 50 9.22 -1.86 -6.22
N GLU A 51 9.83 -3.03 -6.09
CA GLU A 51 10.42 -3.44 -4.80
C GLU A 51 11.55 -2.49 -4.38
N ASN A 52 12.44 -2.11 -5.29
CA ASN A 52 13.49 -1.14 -4.99
C ASN A 52 12.95 0.27 -4.70
N LEU A 53 11.83 0.67 -5.32
CA LEU A 53 11.10 1.89 -4.96
C LEU A 53 10.58 1.80 -3.52
N THR A 54 9.99 0.68 -3.10
CA THR A 54 9.53 0.52 -1.70
C THR A 54 10.67 0.57 -0.69
N LYS A 55 11.85 0.01 -1.02
CA LYS A 55 13.06 0.12 -0.20
C LYS A 55 13.55 1.56 -0.08
N ALA A 56 13.61 2.29 -1.19
CA ALA A 56 13.99 3.70 -1.18
C ALA A 56 13.02 4.55 -0.32
N ILE A 57 11.72 4.21 -0.35
CA ILE A 57 10.72 4.84 0.52
C ILE A 57 10.98 4.49 2.00
N ASP A 58 11.34 3.26 2.34
CA ASP A 58 11.67 2.88 3.71
C ASP A 58 12.95 3.55 4.21
N GLU A 59 14.00 3.64 3.39
CA GLU A 59 15.20 4.43 3.69
C GLU A 59 14.87 5.92 3.92
N LEU A 60 13.95 6.48 3.13
CA LEU A 60 13.50 7.86 3.32
C LEU A 60 12.76 8.01 4.65
N LYS A 61 11.83 7.11 4.97
CA LYS A 61 11.11 7.10 6.25
C LYS A 61 12.07 7.10 7.43
N GLU A 62 13.07 6.23 7.40
CA GLU A 62 14.11 6.18 8.45
C GLU A 62 14.87 7.50 8.56
N LYS A 63 15.31 8.08 7.44
CA LYS A 63 16.03 9.37 7.42
C LYS A 63 15.23 10.53 7.99
N VAL A 64 13.90 10.51 7.83
CA VAL A 64 13.01 11.57 8.35
C VAL A 64 12.36 11.22 9.69
N GLY A 65 12.75 10.10 10.31
CA GLY A 65 12.28 9.71 11.65
C GLY A 65 10.88 9.11 11.70
N ILE A 66 10.34 8.61 10.59
CA ILE A 66 9.08 7.84 10.56
C ILE A 66 9.36 6.41 11.06
N LYS A 67 8.67 5.99 12.12
CA LYS A 67 8.77 4.62 12.66
C LYS A 67 8.23 3.58 11.66
N LYS A 68 8.74 2.35 11.74
CA LYS A 68 8.50 1.30 10.73
C LYS A 68 7.07 0.75 10.77
N ALA A 69 6.53 0.62 11.97
CA ALA A 69 5.22 0.03 12.21
C ALA A 69 4.34 0.96 13.06
N ILE A 70 3.02 0.80 12.96
CA ILE A 70 2.07 1.61 13.76
C ILE A 70 2.27 1.33 15.26
N LYS A 71 2.51 0.07 15.65
CA LYS A 71 2.80 -0.32 17.05
C LYS A 71 3.99 0.43 17.66
N ASP A 72 4.94 0.85 16.84
CA ASP A 72 6.13 1.55 17.32
C ASP A 72 5.79 2.95 17.81
N TYR A 73 4.63 3.51 17.45
CA TYR A 73 4.12 4.81 17.92
C TYR A 73 3.43 4.77 19.28
N ASP A 74 3.71 3.76 20.10
CA ASP A 74 3.13 3.60 21.44
C ASP A 74 1.60 3.43 21.41
N ILE A 75 1.09 2.85 20.32
CA ILE A 75 -0.32 2.50 20.14
C ILE A 75 -0.52 1.09 20.69
N ASP A 76 -1.46 0.93 21.61
CA ASP A 76 -1.80 -0.35 22.21
C ASP A 76 -2.46 -1.29 21.18
N GLU A 77 -2.08 -2.57 21.22
CA GLU A 77 -2.57 -3.57 20.26
C GLU A 77 -4.06 -3.83 20.43
N LYS A 78 -4.54 -3.92 21.67
CA LYS A 78 -5.95 -4.15 21.92
C LYS A 78 -6.78 -2.95 21.45
N GLU A 79 -6.34 -1.72 21.75
CA GLU A 79 -7.01 -0.52 21.23
C GLU A 79 -7.04 -0.49 19.70
N PHE A 80 -5.93 -0.81 19.04
CA PHE A 80 -5.87 -0.86 17.59
C PHE A 80 -6.84 -1.90 17.02
N LEU A 81 -6.84 -3.13 17.55
CA LEU A 81 -7.70 -4.21 17.10
C LEU A 81 -9.18 -3.93 17.37
N ASP A 82 -9.51 -3.33 18.52
CA ASP A 82 -10.89 -2.95 18.89
C ASP A 82 -11.46 -1.90 17.92
N ARG A 83 -10.61 -1.02 17.34
CA ARG A 83 -11.02 0.03 16.39
C ARG A 83 -10.83 -0.35 14.92
N LEU A 84 -10.19 -1.49 14.64
CA LEU A 84 -9.77 -1.87 13.29
C LEU A 84 -10.95 -1.99 12.32
N ASP A 85 -12.05 -2.59 12.74
CA ASP A 85 -13.21 -2.80 11.86
C ASP A 85 -13.88 -1.46 11.49
N GLU A 86 -13.99 -0.52 12.44
CA GLU A 86 -14.49 0.84 12.18
C GLU A 86 -13.58 1.59 11.20
N MET A 87 -12.25 1.53 11.40
CA MET A 87 -11.28 2.17 10.49
C MET A 87 -11.36 1.61 9.07
N VAL A 88 -11.60 0.30 8.94
CA VAL A 88 -11.75 -0.37 7.64
C VAL A 88 -13.01 0.10 6.92
N GLU A 89 -14.13 0.20 7.62
CA GLU A 89 -15.39 0.71 7.05
C GLU A 89 -15.23 2.17 6.60
N GLN A 90 -14.68 3.03 7.45
CA GLN A 90 -14.41 4.43 7.13
C GLN A 90 -13.47 4.58 5.93
N ALA A 91 -12.41 3.78 5.84
CA ALA A 91 -11.50 3.81 4.70
C ALA A 91 -12.16 3.33 3.40
N PHE A 92 -13.07 2.36 3.48
CA PHE A 92 -13.82 1.89 2.32
C PHE A 92 -14.81 2.95 1.81
N ASP A 93 -15.48 3.66 2.71
CA ASP A 93 -16.48 4.69 2.40
C ASP A 93 -15.87 6.07 2.09
N ASP A 94 -14.56 6.25 2.28
CA ASP A 94 -13.87 7.49 1.97
C ASP A 94 -13.93 7.82 0.47
N GLN A 95 -14.20 9.10 0.16
CA GLN A 95 -14.33 9.57 -1.22
C GLN A 95 -13.05 9.38 -2.06
N CYS A 96 -11.88 9.29 -1.43
CA CYS A 96 -10.62 9.01 -2.10
C CYS A 96 -10.55 7.58 -2.66
N THR A 97 -11.22 6.60 -2.02
CA THR A 97 -11.14 5.18 -2.39
C THR A 97 -11.70 4.92 -3.77
N GLY A 98 -12.71 5.68 -4.19
CA GLY A 98 -13.29 5.59 -5.54
C GLY A 98 -12.25 5.84 -6.64
N ALA A 99 -11.21 6.64 -6.37
CA ALA A 99 -10.13 6.97 -7.30
C ALA A 99 -9.03 5.89 -7.42
N ASN A 100 -9.02 4.88 -6.55
CA ASN A 100 -7.93 3.91 -6.48
C ASN A 100 -7.97 2.95 -7.70
N PRO A 101 -6.83 2.63 -8.34
CA PRO A 101 -6.80 1.78 -9.54
C PRO A 101 -7.28 0.34 -9.29
N ARG A 102 -7.22 -0.11 -8.04
CA ARG A 102 -7.81 -1.36 -7.57
C ARG A 102 -8.89 -1.02 -6.56
N TYR A 103 -10.14 -1.35 -6.83
CA TYR A 103 -11.20 -1.09 -5.85
C TYR A 103 -11.06 -2.10 -4.70
N PRO A 104 -10.75 -1.67 -3.47
CA PRO A 104 -10.41 -2.60 -2.41
C PRO A 104 -11.64 -3.30 -1.85
N LEU A 105 -11.45 -4.52 -1.37
CA LEU A 105 -12.39 -5.17 -0.47
C LEU A 105 -12.04 -4.80 0.98
N MET A 106 -13.04 -4.73 1.87
CA MET A 106 -12.82 -4.42 3.29
C MET A 106 -11.79 -5.35 3.95
N ASN A 107 -11.81 -6.65 3.62
CA ASN A 107 -10.82 -7.61 4.14
C ASN A 107 -9.39 -7.33 3.64
N GLU A 108 -9.22 -6.79 2.43
CA GLU A 108 -7.91 -6.39 1.90
C GLU A 108 -7.39 -5.14 2.61
N ILE A 109 -8.26 -4.16 2.88
CA ILE A 109 -7.93 -2.98 3.70
C ILE A 109 -7.52 -3.42 5.10
N LYS A 110 -8.30 -4.30 5.74
CA LYS A 110 -8.02 -4.85 7.07
C LYS A 110 -6.65 -5.52 7.12
N GLN A 111 -6.31 -6.32 6.11
CA GLN A 111 -5.00 -6.96 6.04
C GLN A 111 -3.86 -5.95 5.87
N MET A 112 -4.03 -4.90 5.07
CA MET A 112 -3.01 -3.84 4.94
C MET A 112 -2.81 -3.08 6.27
N TYR A 113 -3.87 -2.82 7.02
CA TYR A 113 -3.77 -2.24 8.36
C TYR A 113 -3.00 -3.14 9.32
N LEU A 114 -3.30 -4.44 9.36
CA LEU A 114 -2.57 -5.41 10.19
C LEU A 114 -1.09 -5.47 9.80
N ASN A 115 -0.78 -5.57 8.51
CA ASN A 115 0.60 -5.55 8.03
C ASN A 115 1.34 -4.28 8.46
N ALA A 116 0.69 -3.12 8.31
CA ALA A 116 1.25 -1.84 8.73
C ALA A 116 1.41 -1.73 10.26
N TYR A 117 0.55 -2.38 11.03
CA TYR A 117 0.61 -2.40 12.49
C TYR A 117 1.76 -3.25 13.00
N TYR A 118 1.95 -4.45 12.45
CA TYR A 118 3.01 -5.37 12.89
C TYR A 118 4.37 -5.13 12.22
N GLY A 119 4.42 -4.33 11.14
CA GLY A 119 5.65 -3.99 10.41
C GLY A 119 5.99 -4.96 9.28
N GLY A 120 5.00 -5.65 8.71
CA GLY A 120 5.18 -6.53 7.56
C GLY A 120 5.87 -7.87 7.86
N ALA A 121 6.10 -8.20 9.13
CA ALA A 121 6.50 -9.55 9.53
C ALA A 121 5.30 -10.49 9.28
N LYS A 122 5.38 -11.28 8.22
CA LYS A 122 4.56 -12.48 8.10
C LYS A 122 5.08 -13.45 9.17
N GLU A 123 4.25 -13.77 10.16
CA GLU A 123 4.38 -15.04 10.89
C GLU A 123 4.08 -16.22 9.96
#